data_AF-A0A2K6U6C9-F1
#
_entry.id   AF-A0A2K6U6C9-F1
#
_cell.length_a   1.000
_cell.length_b   1.000
_cell.length_c   1.000
_cell.angle_alpha   90.00
_cell.angle_beta   90.00
_cell.angle_gamma   90.00
#
_symmetry.space_group_name_H-M   'P 1'
#
loop_
_entity.id
_entity.type
_entity.pdbx_description
1 polymer ?
#
loop_
_entity_poly.entity_id
_entity_poly.type
_entity_poly.pdbx_seq_one_letter_code
_entity_poly.pdbx_strand_id
1 'polypeptide(L)' 'MAGSQDMFDAIVMADESRKMKVLESLIGMIQKFPYDDPTYDKLHEDLDKIRGKFKQFCSLLNVQPDFKISAEGSGLSF' A
#
# COMPACT_ATOMS: atom_id res chain seq x y z
N MET A 1 -36.03 0.61 -15.44
CA MET A 1 -35.31 1.02 -14.21
C MET A 1 -34.27 -0.01 -13.76
N ALA A 2 -34.45 -1.32 -13.97
CA ALA A 2 -33.51 -2.36 -13.53
C ALA A 2 -32.07 -2.25 -14.12
N GLY A 3 -31.92 -2.04 -15.44
CA GLY A 3 -30.60 -2.08 -16.08
C GLY A 3 -29.60 -0.98 -15.69
N SER A 4 -30.02 0.09 -15.00
CA SER A 4 -29.10 1.13 -14.49
C SER A 4 -28.56 0.80 -13.10
N GLN A 5 -29.32 0.05 -12.29
CA GLN A 5 -28.92 -0.38 -10.95
C GLN A 5 -27.83 -1.47 -11.04
N ASP A 6 -28.04 -2.47 -11.91
CA ASP A 6 -27.09 -3.57 -12.14
C ASP A 6 -25.71 -3.08 -12.62
N MET A 7 -25.69 -2.02 -13.45
CA MET A 7 -24.47 -1.40 -13.92
C MET A 7 -23.71 -0.69 -12.79
N PHE A 8 -24.44 0.02 -11.91
CA PHE A 8 -23.84 0.69 -10.76
C PHE A 8 -23.23 -0.32 -9.80
N ASP A 9 -23.96 -1.39 -9.48
CA ASP A 9 -23.47 -2.45 -8.58
C ASP A 9 -22.25 -3.17 -9.14
N ALA A 10 -22.22 -3.43 -10.46
CA ALA A 10 -21.04 -4.01 -11.12
C ALA A 10 -19.81 -3.09 -11.04
N ILE A 11 -20.00 -1.77 -11.17
CA ILE A 11 -18.92 -0.77 -11.04
C ILE A 11 -18.42 -0.72 -9.60
N VAL A 12 -19.32 -0.69 -8.61
CA VAL A 12 -18.98 -0.68 -7.18
C VAL A 12 -18.22 -1.95 -6.78
N MET A 13 -18.72 -3.11 -7.19
CA MET A 13 -18.05 -4.41 -6.94
C MET A 13 -16.66 -4.46 -7.59
N ALA A 14 -16.50 -3.92 -8.80
CA ALA A 14 -15.21 -3.85 -9.46
C ALA A 14 -14.21 -2.96 -8.70
N ASP A 15 -14.66 -1.84 -8.11
CA ASP A 15 -13.83 -0.95 -7.30
C ASP A 15 -13.40 -1.60 -5.96
N GLU A 16 -14.33 -2.23 -5.25
CA GLU A 16 -14.05 -3.00 -4.04
C GLU A 16 -13.06 -4.15 -4.31
N SER A 17 -13.23 -4.88 -5.42
CA SER A 17 -12.31 -5.94 -5.83
C SER A 17 -10.89 -5.43 -6.13
N ARG A 18 -10.78 -4.19 -6.64
CA ARG A 18 -9.49 -3.55 -6.93
C ARG A 18 -8.77 -3.17 -5.65
N LYS A 19 -9.49 -2.60 -4.67
CA LYS A 19 -8.96 -2.29 -3.33
C LYS A 19 -8.40 -3.55 -2.67
N MET A 20 -9.17 -4.65 -2.70
CA MET A 20 -8.75 -5.93 -2.11
C MET A 20 -7.48 -6.48 -2.76
N LYS A 21 -7.40 -6.48 -4.10
CA LYS A 21 -6.20 -6.96 -4.83
C LYS A 21 -4.94 -6.18 -4.49
N VAL A 22 -5.06 -4.85 -4.34
CA VAL A 22 -3.91 -4.01 -3.95
C VAL A 22 -3.50 -4.28 -2.51
N LEU A 23 -4.46 -4.48 -1.61
CA LEU A 23 -4.20 -4.84 -0.21
C LEU A 23 -3.48 -6.20 -0.10
N GLU A 24 -3.98 -7.23 -0.79
CA GLU A 24 -3.37 -8.56 -0.82
C GLU A 24 -1.94 -8.51 -1.37
N SER A 25 -1.72 -7.73 -2.45
CA SER A 25 -0.38 -7.50 -3.00
C SER A 25 0.55 -6.84 -2.00
N LEU A 26 0.08 -5.84 -1.25
CA LEU A 26 0.89 -5.15 -0.24
C LEU A 26 1.26 -6.09 0.91
N ILE A 27 0.28 -6.85 1.43
CA ILE A 27 0.49 -7.86 2.49
C ILE A 27 1.53 -8.89 2.01
N GLY A 28 1.38 -9.40 0.80
CA GLY A 28 2.30 -10.40 0.25
C GLY A 28 3.73 -9.88 0.09
N MET A 29 3.92 -8.58 -0.18
CA MET A 29 5.25 -7.98 -0.22
C MET A 29 5.87 -7.83 1.16
N ILE A 30 5.09 -7.40 2.16
CA ILE A 30 5.55 -7.26 3.54
C ILE A 30 5.90 -8.63 4.13
N GLN A 31 5.09 -9.66 3.91
CA GLN A 31 5.33 -11.02 4.43
C GLN A 31 6.59 -11.67 3.84
N LYS A 32 6.96 -11.33 2.60
CA LYS A 32 8.15 -11.86 1.92
C LYS A 32 9.41 -11.03 2.19
N PHE A 33 9.27 -9.89 2.86
CA PHE A 33 10.39 -9.00 3.12
C PHE A 33 11.34 -9.65 4.13
N PRO A 34 12.63 -9.84 3.80
CA PRO A 34 13.59 -10.54 4.66
C PRO A 34 14.10 -9.62 5.76
N TYR A 35 13.26 -9.35 6.76
CA TYR A 35 13.58 -8.45 7.88
C TYR A 35 14.66 -9.01 8.82
N ASP A 36 14.95 -10.30 8.72
CA ASP A 36 15.94 -11.05 9.49
C ASP A 36 17.32 -11.10 8.83
N ASP A 37 17.44 -10.71 7.56
CA ASP A 37 18.72 -10.64 6.83
C ASP A 37 19.30 -9.22 6.83
N PRO A 38 20.30 -8.92 7.67
CA PRO A 38 20.96 -7.61 7.69
C PRO A 38 21.82 -7.34 6.45
N THR A 39 22.08 -8.36 5.62
CA THR A 39 22.89 -8.26 4.41
C THR A 39 22.07 -8.15 3.12
N TYR A 40 20.74 -8.03 3.24
CA TYR A 40 19.84 -7.99 2.10
C TYR A 40 20.16 -6.83 1.13
N ASP A 41 20.69 -7.17 -0.04
CA ASP A 41 21.24 -6.25 -1.04
C ASP A 41 20.16 -5.39 -1.72
N LYS A 42 18.91 -5.84 -1.69
CA LYS A 42 17.75 -5.18 -2.31
C LYS A 42 16.83 -4.50 -1.30
N LEU A 43 17.30 -4.28 -0.07
CA LEU A 43 16.52 -3.67 1.01
C LEU A 43 15.83 -2.38 0.57
N HIS A 44 16.61 -1.44 0.01
CA HIS A 44 16.09 -0.15 -0.43
C HIS A 44 15.08 -0.28 -1.57
N GLU A 45 15.36 -1.15 -2.55
CA GLU A 45 14.48 -1.35 -3.71
C GLU A 45 13.11 -1.89 -3.28
N ASP A 46 13.09 -2.88 -2.40
CA ASP A 46 11.84 -3.50 -1.95
C ASP A 46 11.07 -2.60 -0.99
N LEU A 47 11.76 -1.84 -0.13
CA LEU A 47 11.11 -0.80 0.68
C LEU A 47 10.44 0.27 -0.19
N ASP A 48 11.08 0.70 -1.28
CA ASP A 48 10.48 1.65 -2.22
C ASP A 48 9.26 1.06 -2.93
N LYS A 49 9.30 -0.22 -3.32
CA LYS A 49 8.13 -0.91 -3.89
C LYS A 49 6.98 -1.01 -2.87
N ILE A 50 7.26 -1.39 -1.63
CA ILE A 50 6.27 -1.48 -0.54
C ILE A 50 5.64 -0.09 -0.32
N ARG A 51 6.46 0.95 -0.22
CA ARG A 51 6.00 2.34 -0.08
C ARG A 51 5.14 2.79 -1.26
N GLY A 52 5.54 2.44 -2.48
CA GLY A 52 4.78 2.72 -3.70
C GLY A 52 3.40 2.06 -3.68
N LYS A 53 3.33 0.79 -3.29
CA LYS A 53 2.07 0.06 -3.14
C LYS A 53 1.18 0.62 -2.04
N PHE A 54 1.74 1.01 -0.91
CA PHE A 54 0.99 1.65 0.17
C PHE A 54 0.39 2.99 -0.27
N LYS A 55 1.15 3.82 -1.00
CA LYS A 55 0.63 5.07 -1.60
C LYS A 55 -0.51 4.80 -2.57
N GLN A 56 -0.36 3.78 -3.42
CA GLN A 56 -1.42 3.35 -4.33
C GLN A 56 -2.70 2.95 -3.57
N PHE A 57 -2.56 2.19 -2.49
CA PHE A 57 -3.67 1.78 -1.64
C PHE A 57 -4.37 2.98 -0.98
N CYS A 58 -3.61 3.92 -0.40
CA CYS A 58 -4.14 5.14 0.20
C CYS A 58 -4.90 5.99 -0.82
N SER A 59 -4.40 6.11 -2.04
CA SER A 59 -5.10 6.77 -3.15
C SER A 59 -6.42 6.10 -3.50
N LEU A 60 -6.51 4.76 -3.43
CA LEU A 60 -7.76 4.03 -3.68
C LEU A 60 -8.78 4.21 -2.56
N LEU A 61 -8.32 4.44 -1.33
CA LEU A 61 -9.18 4.74 -0.18
C LEU A 61 -9.50 6.23 -0.03
N ASN A 62 -8.95 7.09 -0.89
CA ASN A 62 -9.03 8.55 -0.79
C ASN A 62 -8.53 9.07 0.58
N VAL A 63 -7.49 8.44 1.11
CA VAL A 63 -6.82 8.82 2.37
C VAL A 63 -5.42 9.32 2.04
N GLN A 64 -4.97 10.39 2.69
CA GLN A 64 -3.58 10.82 2.55
C GLN A 64 -2.66 9.93 3.39
N PRO A 65 -1.60 9.35 2.80
CA PRO A 65 -0.63 8.59 3.56
C PRO A 65 0.18 9.55 4.44
N ASP A 66 0.03 9.44 5.76
CA ASP A 66 0.82 10.19 6.71
C ASP A 66 2.14 9.44 7.00
N PHE A 67 3.20 9.81 6.28
CA PHE A 67 4.55 9.31 6.51
C PHE A 67 5.34 10.20 7.46
N LYS A 68 4.70 10.93 8.40
CA LYS A 68 5.41 11.75 9.39
C LYS A 68 6.49 10.92 10.09
N ILE A 69 7.72 11.10 9.62
CA ILE A 69 8.91 10.81 10.36
C ILE A 69 8.91 11.90 11.43
N SER A 70 8.55 11.55 12.66
CA SER A 70 8.66 12.49 13.78
C SER A 70 10.12 12.89 13.89
N ALA A 71 10.47 14.05 13.34
CA ALA A 71 11.76 14.71 13.53
C ALA A 71 11.94 15.20 14.99
N GLU A 72 10.96 14.97 15.85
CA GLU A 72 11.00 15.20 17.29
C GLU A 72 12.04 14.33 18.03
N GLY A 73 12.67 13.36 17.34
CA GLY A 73 13.68 12.46 17.90
C GLY A 73 14.99 12.34 17.10
N SER A 74 15.20 13.13 16.05
CA SER A 74 16.47 13.10 15.29
C SER A 74 17.57 13.88 15.99
N GLY A 75 17.90 13.43 17.21
CA GLY A 75 19.08 13.81 17.97
C GLY A 75 20.23 12.80 17.79
N LEU A 76 20.37 12.21 16.60
CA LEU A 76 21.52 11.36 16.28
C LEU A 76 22.22 11.93 15.04
N SER A 77 23.22 12.77 15.34
CA SER A 77 24.36 13.01 14.48
C SER A 77 25.14 11.71 14.28
N PHE A 78 25.58 11.47 13.05
CA PHE A 78 26.82 10.74 12.75
C PHE A 78 27.60 11.54 11.71
#